data_AF-A0A352NPD4-F1
#
_entry.id   AF-A0A352NPD4-F1
#
_cell.length_a   1.000
_cell.length_b   1.000
_cell.length_c   1.000
_cell.angle_alpha   90.00
_cell.angle_beta   90.00
_cell.angle_gamma   90.00
#
_symmetry.space_group_name_H-M   'P 1'
#
loop_
_entity.id
_entity.type
_entity.pdbx_description
1 polymer ?
#
loop_
_entity_poly.entity_id
_entity_poly.type
_entity_poly.pdbx_seq_one_letter_code
_entity_poly.pdbx_strand_id
1 'polypeptide(L)' 'MIIPNYEIIEKIVESQEAVIYKAYQKKNAEQLLTLKVLKTVFLSEYKVSQFSHRIEHLRILNDPLVITPIAINVN' A
#
# COMPACT_ATOMS: atom_id res chain seq x y z
N MET A 1 -14.10 6.79 2.85
CA MET A 1 -12.71 7.22 3.11
C MET A 1 -12.12 7.75 1.82
N ILE A 2 -11.38 8.86 1.85
CA ILE A 2 -10.74 9.43 0.66
C ILE A 2 -9.23 9.21 0.81
N ILE A 3 -8.61 8.52 -0.15
CA ILE A 3 -7.15 8.36 -0.22
C ILE A 3 -6.66 9.14 -1.45
N PRO A 4 -5.78 10.14 -1.29
CA PRO A 4 -5.28 10.92 -2.41
C PRO A 4 -4.68 10.04 -3.50
N ASN A 5 -4.88 10.41 -4.77
CA ASN A 5 -4.40 9.68 -5.95
C ASN A 5 -5.00 8.29 -6.20
N TYR A 6 -5.93 7.83 -5.37
CA TYR A 6 -6.60 6.55 -5.56
C TYR A 6 -8.12 6.68 -5.63
N GLU A 7 -8.72 5.84 -6.45
CA GLU A 7 -10.16 5.61 -6.50
C GLU A 7 -10.46 4.27 -5.82
N ILE A 8 -11.15 4.32 -4.68
CA ILE A 8 -11.47 3.13 -3.88
C ILE A 8 -12.69 2.44 -4.48
N ILE A 9 -12.53 1.16 -4.82
CA ILE A 9 -13.59 0.33 -5.39
C ILE A 9 -14.34 -0.38 -4.27
N GLU A 10 -13.59 -1.08 -3.42
CA GLU A 10 -14.15 -1.86 -2.31
C GLU A 10 -13.18 -1.96 -1.13
N LYS A 11 -13.74 -2.14 0.06
CA LYS A 11 -13.02 -2.55 1.26
C LYS A 11 -13.03 -4.07 1.33
N ILE A 12 -11.86 -4.68 1.25
CA ILE A 12 -11.73 -6.14 1.25
C ILE A 12 -11.82 -6.67 2.67
N VAL A 13 -11.01 -6.14 3.57
CA VAL A 13 -10.93 -6.60 4.96
C VAL A 13 -10.39 -5.50 5.87
N GLU A 14 -10.71 -5.60 7.15
CA GLU A 14 -10.19 -4.74 8.20
C GLU A 14 -9.71 -5.58 9.37
N SER A 15 -8.56 -5.20 9.92
CA SER A 15 -8.02 -5.72 11.18
C SER A 15 -7.86 -4.57 12.18
N GLN A 16 -7.37 -4.87 13.38
CA GLN A 16 -7.05 -3.84 14.37
C GLN A 16 -5.96 -2.87 13.88
N GLU A 17 -5.05 -3.32 13.02
CA GLU A 17 -3.86 -2.54 12.62
C GLU A 17 -3.98 -1.91 11.23
N ALA A 18 -4.86 -2.44 10.37
CA ALA A 18 -4.93 -1.99 8.98
C ALA A 18 -6.31 -2.20 8.36
N VAL A 19 -6.53 -1.50 7.25
CA VAL A 19 -7.65 -1.74 6.32
C VAL A 19 -7.07 -2.03 4.94
N ILE A 20 -7.59 -3.06 4.28
CA ILE A 20 -7.21 -3.43 2.92
C ILE A 20 -8.33 -2.99 1.97
N TYR A 21 -7.95 -2.23 0.95
CA TYR A 21 -8.85 -1.78 -0.11
C TYR A 21 -8.40 -2.30 -1.46
N LYS A 22 -9.36 -2.49 -2.36
CA LYS A 22 -9.14 -2.59 -3.79
C LYS A 22 -9.34 -1.21 -4.41
N ALA A 23 -8.42 -0.77 -5.25
CA ALA A 23 -8.44 0.58 -5.79
C ALA A 23 -7.75 0.68 -7.15
N TYR A 24 -8.07 1.73 -7.90
CA TYR A 24 -7.28 2.18 -9.06
C TYR A 24 -6.43 3.39 -8.70
N GLN A 25 -5.29 3.55 -9.37
CA GLN A 25 -4.52 4.79 -9.31
C GLN A 25 -5.13 5.82 -10.27
N LYS A 26 -5.49 7.02 -9.79
CA LYS A 26 -6.17 8.05 -10.60
C LYS A 26 -5.39 8.48 -11.84
N LYS A 27 -4.06 8.53 -11.75
CA LYS A 27 -3.19 8.91 -12.87
C LYS A 27 -2.99 7.77 -13.89
N ASN A 28 -3.31 6.54 -13.52
CA ASN A 28 -3.18 5.36 -14.38
C ASN A 28 -4.28 4.35 -14.00
N ALA A 29 -5.49 4.60 -14.51
CA ALA A 29 -6.69 3.85 -14.15
C ALA A 29 -6.68 2.38 -14.61
N GLU A 30 -5.68 1.97 -15.38
CA GLU A 30 -5.55 0.58 -15.87
C GLU A 30 -4.97 -0.35 -14.81
N GLN A 31 -4.28 0.19 -13.80
CA GLN A 31 -3.63 -0.65 -12.78
C GLN A 31 -4.52 -0.81 -11.55
N LEU A 32 -5.10 -2.01 -11.42
CA LEU A 32 -5.79 -2.44 -10.22
C LEU A 32 -4.78 -2.75 -9.10
N LEU A 33 -5.00 -2.17 -7.91
CA LEU A 33 -4.10 -2.26 -6.78
C LEU A 33 -4.82 -2.74 -5.51
N THR A 34 -4.05 -3.39 -4.64
CA THR A 34 -4.44 -3.66 -3.25
C THR A 34 -3.73 -2.67 -2.34
N LEU A 35 -4.48 -1.80 -1.67
CA LEU A 35 -3.96 -0.79 -0.76
C LEU A 35 -4.07 -1.26 0.68
N LYS A 36 -2.93 -1.43 1.36
CA LYS A 36 -2.87 -1.68 2.80
C LYS A 36 -2.67 -0.35 3.54
N VAL A 37 -3.75 0.14 4.15
CA VAL A 37 -3.73 1.39 4.93
C VAL A 37 -3.54 1.03 6.40
N LEU A 38 -2.40 1.43 6.97
CA LEU A 38 -2.13 1.24 8.39
C LEU A 38 -2.94 2.25 9.22
N LYS A 39 -3.56 1.79 10.31
CA LYS A 39 -4.33 2.64 11.24
C LYS A 39 -3.45 3.43 12.21
N THR A 40 -2.14 3.25 12.15
CA THR A 40 -1.18 4.00 12.95
C THR A 40 -1.27 5.50 12.65
N VAL A 41 -1.33 6.31 13.70
CA VAL A 41 -1.53 7.77 13.63
C VAL A 41 -0.25 8.50 13.21
N PHE A 42 0.94 7.93 13.48
CA PHE A 42 2.22 8.55 13.13
C PHE A 42 3.30 7.50 12.84
N LEU A 43 3.95 7.63 11.68
CA LEU A 43 5.21 6.94 11.38
C LEU A 43 6.32 7.98 11.44
N SER A 44 7.36 7.72 12.23
CA SER A 44 8.57 8.55 12.18
C SER A 44 9.25 8.40 10.83
N GLU A 45 9.97 9.43 10.37
CA GLU A 45 10.74 9.39 9.11
C GLU A 45 11.67 8.16 9.06
N TYR A 46 12.28 7.82 10.21
CA TYR A 46 13.08 6.61 10.34
C TYR A 46 12.31 5.33 10.00
N LYS A 47 11.08 5.16 10.51
CA LYS A 47 10.25 4.00 10.19
C LYS A 47 9.81 4.00 8.72
N VAL A 48 9.51 5.17 8.16
CA VAL A 48 9.17 5.30 6.73
C VAL A 48 10.35 4.85 5.87
N SER A 49 11.57 5.31 6.18
CA SER A 49 12.79 4.87 5.52
C SER A 49 12.98 3.36 5.62
N GLN A 50 12.80 2.77 6.81
CA GLN A 50 12.88 1.32 6.99
C GLN A 50 11.87 0.55 6.12
N PHE A 51 10.63 1.05 6.00
CA PHE A 51 9.64 0.47 5.09
C PHE A 51 10.08 0.57 3.64
N SER A 52 10.55 1.74 3.20
CA SER A 52 11.02 1.95 1.83
C SER A 52 12.16 0.99 1.47
N HIS A 53 13.19 0.87 2.32
CA HIS A 53 14.29 -0.08 2.10
C HIS A 53 13.82 -1.54 2.02
N ARG A 54 12.88 -1.92 2.90
CA ARG A 54 12.33 -3.28 2.89
C ARG A 54 11.49 -3.54 1.64
N ILE A 55 10.75 -2.56 1.16
CA ILE A 55 9.99 -2.66 -0.09
C ILE A 55 10.93 -2.83 -1.28
N GLU A 56 12.03 -2.07 -1.35
CA GLU A 56 13.04 -2.21 -2.42
C GLU A 56 13.61 -3.63 -2.46
N HIS A 57 13.97 -4.20 -1.30
CA HIS A 57 14.46 -5.57 -1.20
C HIS A 57 13.41 -6.62 -1.56
N LEU A 58 12.13 -6.38 -1.28
CA LEU A 58 11.07 -7.34 -1.61
C LEU A 58 10.64 -7.24 -3.08
N ARG A 59 10.75 -6.06 -3.70
CA ARG A 59 10.34 -5.84 -5.09
C ARG A 59 11.21 -6.59 -6.10
N ILE A 60 12.43 -6.98 -5.73
CA ILE A 60 13.30 -7.80 -6.59
C ILE A 60 12.92 -9.29 -6.58
N LEU A 61 12.02 -9.72 -5.68
CA LEU A 61 11.52 -11.10 -5.70
C LEU A 61 10.64 -11.29 -6.93
N ASN A 62 11.08 -12.16 -7.83
CA ASN A 62 10.36 -12.54 -9.04
C ASN A 62 9.77 -13.94 -8.88
N ASP A 63 8.83 -14.08 -7.93
CA ASP A 63 8.11 -15.32 -7.66
C ASP A 63 6.60 -15.08 -7.84
N PRO A 64 5.93 -15.79 -8.77
CA PRO A 64 4.51 -15.59 -9.05
C PRO A 64 3.58 -15.97 -7.89
N LEU A 65 4.06 -16.70 -6.88
CA LEU A 65 3.29 -17.09 -5.70
C LEU A 65 3.45 -16.10 -4.52
N VAL A 66 4.23 -15.03 -4.70
CA VAL A 66 4.51 -14.05 -3.66
C VAL A 66 3.94 -12.69 -4.02
N ILE A 67 3.16 -12.12 -3.10
CA ILE A 67 2.72 -10.72 -3.21
C ILE A 67 3.87 -9.83 -2.74
N THR A 68 4.38 -8.98 -3.64
CA THR A 68 5.41 -8.00 -3.32
C THR A 68 4.82 -6.59 -3.22
N PRO A 69 5.25 -5.79 -2.22
CA PRO A 69 4.82 -4.41 -2.12
C PRO A 69 5.48 -3.56 -3.20
N ILE A 70 4.76 -2.55 -3.70
CA ILE A 70 5.23 -1.67 -4.77
C ILE A 70 5.89 -0.41 -4.21
N ALA A 71 5.24 0.22 -3.23
CA ALA A 71 5.68 1.47 -2.61
C ALA A 71 4.99 1.69 -1.25
N ILE A 72 5.56 2.58 -0.44
CA ILE A 72 4.89 3.20 0.70
C ILE A 72 4.65 4.67 0.36
N ASN A 73 3.46 5.17 0.70
CA ASN A 73 3.14 6.58 0.58
C ASN A 73 2.63 7.07 1.94
N VAL A 74 3.13 8.22 2.36
CA VAL A 74 2.79 8.85 3.63
C VAL A 74 2.11 10.16 3.26
N ASN A 75 0.89 10.36 3.77
CA ASN A 75 0.15 11.61 3.59
C ASN A 75 0.79 12.74 4.40
#